data_AF-A0A8T4FZ67-F1
#
_entry.id   AF-A0A8T4FZ67-F1
#
_cell.length_a   1.000
_cell.length_b   1.000
_cell.length_c   1.000
_cell.angle_alpha   90.00
_cell.angle_beta   90.00
_cell.angle_gamma   90.00
#
_symmetry.space_group_name_H-M   'P 1'
#
loop_
_entity.id
_entity.type
_entity.pdbx_description
1 polymer ?
#
loop_
_entity_poly.entity_id
_entity_poly.type
_entity_poly.pdbx_seq_one_letter_code
_entity_poly.pdbx_strand_id
1 'polypeptide(L)'
;MLSDNVDWRERGNLVIDGVLIEYFANPVKQIKYYFEKEFKQNKRSTARIITIGKVLFDKTGIAEELKKEALKYMKKPFEKPNEVG
;
A
#
# COMPACT_ATOMS: atom_id res chain seq x y z
N MET A 1 -10.78 -3.22 -1.06
CA MET A 1 -9.73 -4.18 -0.67
C MET A 1 -10.38 -5.53 -0.43
N LEU A 2 -9.63 -6.62 -0.52
CA LEU A 2 -10.16 -7.97 -0.31
C LEU A 2 -10.02 -8.36 1.17
N SER A 3 -10.85 -9.31 1.62
CA SER A 3 -10.75 -9.90 2.95
C SER A 3 -9.42 -10.66 3.11
N ASP A 4 -8.92 -10.76 4.34
CA ASP A 4 -7.72 -11.57 4.63
C ASP A 4 -7.96 -13.09 4.55
N ASN A 5 -9.23 -13.50 4.51
CA ASN A 5 -9.62 -14.90 4.31
C ASN A 5 -9.45 -15.38 2.86
N VAL A 6 -9.01 -14.51 1.94
CA VAL A 6 -8.69 -14.89 0.57
C VAL A 6 -7.22 -14.60 0.26
N ASP A 7 -6.62 -15.45 -0.56
CA ASP A 7 -5.24 -15.28 -1.05
C ASP A 7 -5.17 -14.72 -2.47
N TRP A 8 -6.33 -14.56 -3.11
CA TRP A 8 -6.42 -14.03 -4.47
C TRP A 8 -5.93 -12.59 -4.53
N ARG A 9 -5.18 -12.27 -5.60
CA ARG A 9 -4.61 -10.95 -5.88
C ARG A 9 -4.75 -10.67 -7.36
N GLU A 10 -5.02 -9.42 -7.70
CA GLU A 10 -5.02 -8.94 -9.08
C GLU A 10 -4.35 -7.58 -9.20
N ARG A 11 -3.59 -7.41 -10.27
CA ARG A 11 -3.12 -6.11 -10.75
C ARG A 11 -3.39 -6.05 -12.24
N GLY A 12 -3.96 -4.95 -12.69
CA GLY A 12 -4.23 -4.75 -14.10
C GLY A 12 -4.28 -3.27 -14.47
N ASN A 13 -4.47 -3.05 -15.75
CA ASN A 13 -4.57 -1.74 -16.36
C ASN A 13 -5.84 -1.69 -17.19
N LEU A 14 -6.59 -0.58 -17.10
CA LEU A 14 -7.77 -0.31 -17.91
C LEU A 14 -7.59 1.03 -18.59
N VAL A 15 -8.10 1.17 -19.81
CA VAL A 15 -8.25 2.48 -20.46
C VAL A 15 -9.73 2.80 -20.50
N ILE A 16 -10.13 3.90 -19.85
CA ILE A 16 -11.51 4.38 -19.82
C ILE A 16 -11.50 5.81 -20.35
N ASP A 17 -12.21 6.06 -21.45
CA ASP A 17 -12.31 7.38 -22.10
C ASP A 17 -10.95 8.03 -22.39
N GLY A 18 -9.97 7.21 -22.80
CA GLY A 18 -8.60 7.65 -23.08
C GLY A 18 -7.70 7.81 -21.85
N VAL A 19 -8.20 7.54 -20.64
CA VAL A 19 -7.44 7.60 -19.39
C VAL A 19 -6.98 6.20 -18.97
N LEU A 20 -5.66 6.03 -18.80
CA LEU A 20 -5.07 4.81 -18.24
C LEU A 20 -5.25 4.77 -16.72
N ILE A 21 -5.86 3.70 -16.22
CA ILE A 21 -6.09 3.42 -14.81
C ILE A 21 -5.38 2.12 -14.46
N GLU A 22 -4.36 2.21 -13.60
CA GLU A 22 -3.80 1.03 -12.93
C GLU A 22 -4.66 0.68 -11.70
N TYR A 23 -5.04 -0.59 -11.55
CA TYR A 23 -5.80 -1.07 -10.39
C TYR A 23 -5.13 -2.25 -9.70
N PHE A 24 -5.43 -2.37 -8.39
CA PHE A 24 -4.86 -3.39 -7.52
C PHE A 24 -5.95 -3.94 -6.60
N ALA A 25 -6.25 -5.23 -6.72
CA ALA A 25 -7.10 -5.97 -5.80
C ALA A 25 -6.20 -6.84 -4.92
N ASN A 26 -6.00 -6.42 -3.66
CA ASN A 26 -5.16 -7.13 -2.70
C ASN A 26 -5.92 -7.36 -1.39
N PRO A 27 -5.68 -8.51 -0.72
CA PRO A 27 -6.00 -8.69 0.70
C PRO A 27 -5.25 -7.66 1.56
N VAL A 28 -5.79 -7.31 2.72
CA VAL A 28 -5.19 -6.34 3.65
C VAL A 28 -3.80 -6.81 4.10
N LYS A 29 -3.65 -8.10 4.42
CA LYS A 29 -2.38 -8.75 4.78
C LYS A 29 -1.31 -8.54 3.73
N GLN A 30 -1.69 -8.53 2.45
CA GLN A 30 -0.75 -8.30 1.34
C GLN A 30 -0.27 -6.85 1.30
N ILE A 31 -1.16 -5.88 1.57
CA ILE A 31 -0.81 -4.46 1.64
C ILE A 31 0.17 -4.22 2.80
N LYS A 32 -0.10 -4.79 3.97
CA LYS A 32 0.78 -4.70 5.15
C LYS A 32 2.15 -5.32 4.88
N TYR A 33 2.18 -6.49 4.22
CA TYR A 33 3.42 -7.11 3.76
C TYR A 33 4.22 -6.17 2.83
N TYR A 34 3.55 -5.46 1.91
CA TYR A 34 4.23 -4.48 1.06
C TYR A 34 4.80 -3.30 1.84
N PHE A 35 4.09 -2.78 2.85
CA PHE A 35 4.66 -1.73 3.71
C PHE A 35 5.98 -2.17 4.34
N GLU A 36 6.02 -3.35 4.93
CA GLU A 36 7.23 -3.89 5.56
C GLU A 36 8.35 -4.16 4.55
N LYS A 37 8.03 -4.87 3.45
CA LYS A 37 9.00 -5.22 2.41
C LYS A 37 9.63 -3.98 1.78
N GLU A 38 8.82 -3.00 1.41
CA GLU A 38 9.31 -1.77 0.79
C GLU A 38 10.16 -0.97 1.77
N PHE A 39 9.74 -0.88 3.03
CA PHE A 39 10.49 -0.16 4.05
C PHE A 39 11.89 -0.74 4.26
N LYS A 40 12.01 -2.09 4.32
CA LYS A 40 13.30 -2.80 4.36
C LYS A 40 14.19 -2.52 3.14
N GLN A 41 13.58 -2.11 2.03
CA GLN A 41 14.28 -1.73 0.80
C GLN A 41 14.48 -0.21 0.66
N ASN A 42 14.31 0.55 1.75
CA ASN A 42 14.35 2.01 1.77
C ASN A 42 13.34 2.68 0.81
N LYS A 43 12.18 2.05 0.62
CA LYS A 43 11.05 2.51 -0.21
C LYS A 43 9.77 2.66 0.63
N ARG A 44 8.80 3.41 0.12
CA ARG A 44 7.47 3.64 0.76
C ARG A 44 6.36 3.80 -0.28
N SER A 45 6.46 3.14 -1.43
CA SER A 45 5.57 3.38 -2.56
C SER A 45 4.11 3.07 -2.20
N THR A 46 3.84 1.88 -1.65
CA THR A 46 2.50 1.47 -1.24
C THR A 46 1.99 2.34 -0.09
N ALA A 47 2.84 2.62 0.92
CA ALA A 47 2.47 3.50 2.03
C ALA A 47 2.12 4.92 1.55
N ARG A 48 2.86 5.45 0.57
CA ARG A 48 2.58 6.76 -0.04
C ARG A 48 1.23 6.76 -0.76
N ILE A 49 0.96 5.76 -1.60
CA ILE A 49 -0.32 5.63 -2.33
C ILE A 49 -1.51 5.65 -1.36
N ILE A 50 -1.45 4.83 -0.30
CA ILE A 50 -2.52 4.75 0.71
C ILE A 50 -2.66 6.07 1.48
N THR A 51 -1.56 6.74 1.79
CA THR A 51 -1.57 8.00 2.55
C THR A 51 -2.23 9.14 1.76
N ILE A 52 -1.85 9.32 0.49
CA ILE A 52 -2.32 10.43 -0.35
C ILE A 52 -3.66 10.12 -1.03
N GLY A 53 -4.03 8.84 -1.12
CA GLY A 53 -5.26 8.38 -1.76
C GLY A 53 -6.52 8.93 -1.09
N LYS A 54 -7.56 9.08 -1.91
CA LYS A 54 -8.92 9.41 -1.47
C LYS A 54 -9.73 8.12 -1.34
N VAL A 55 -10.37 7.93 -0.19
CA VAL A 55 -11.31 6.82 0.02
C VAL A 55 -12.61 7.15 -0.70
N LEU A 56 -12.97 6.32 -1.69
CA LEU A 56 -14.25 6.43 -2.39
C LEU A 56 -15.34 5.62 -1.69
N PHE A 57 -14.97 4.51 -1.04
CA PHE A 57 -15.89 3.61 -0.36
C PHE A 57 -15.18 2.78 0.71
N ASP A 58 -15.74 2.71 1.91
CA ASP A 58 -15.24 1.88 3.01
C ASP A 58 -16.39 1.49 3.95
N LYS A 59 -16.82 0.23 3.89
CA LYS A 59 -17.91 -0.30 4.73
C LYS A 59 -17.46 -0.76 6.10
N THR A 60 -16.17 -1.05 6.28
CA THR A 60 -15.65 -1.72 7.49
C THR A 60 -14.69 -0.83 8.28
N GLY A 61 -14.28 0.32 7.75
CA GLY A 61 -13.30 1.22 8.36
C GLY A 61 -11.85 0.83 8.06
N ILE A 62 -11.63 -0.22 7.25
CA ILE A 62 -10.31 -0.80 7.01
C ILE A 62 -9.38 0.14 6.23
N ALA A 63 -9.94 1.03 5.40
CA ALA A 63 -9.13 1.97 4.64
C ALA A 63 -8.52 3.02 5.57
N GLU A 64 -9.27 3.47 6.59
CA GLU A 64 -8.78 4.42 7.58
C GLU A 64 -7.73 3.79 8.50
N GLU A 65 -7.90 2.53 8.89
CA GLU A 65 -6.89 1.79 9.65
C GLU A 65 -5.56 1.67 8.88
N LEU A 66 -5.63 1.29 7.60
CA LEU A 66 -4.44 1.21 6.75
C LEU A 66 -3.81 2.58 6.49
N LYS A 67 -4.60 3.65 6.42
CA LYS A 67 -4.08 5.02 6.30
C LYS A 67 -3.30 5.42 7.54
N LYS A 68 -3.81 5.11 8.75
CA LYS A 68 -3.08 5.33 10.01
C LYS A 68 -1.77 4.54 10.05
N GLU A 69 -1.77 3.30 9.58
CA GLU A 69 -0.56 2.47 9.51
C GLU A 69 0.44 3.01 8.50
N ALA A 70 0.00 3.35 7.29
CA ALA A 70 0.82 3.95 6.25
C ALA A 70 1.48 5.26 6.71
N LEU A 71 0.77 6.10 7.45
CA LEU A 71 1.31 7.33 8.05
C LEU A 71 2.47 7.04 9.03
N LYS A 72 2.45 5.92 9.75
CA LYS A 72 3.58 5.50 10.60
C LYS A 72 4.81 5.19 9.74
N TYR A 73 4.64 4.44 8.65
CA TYR A 73 5.71 4.16 7.70
C TYR A 73 6.27 5.43 7.05
N MET A 74 5.40 6.40 6.73
CA MET A 74 5.82 7.69 6.18
C MET A 74 6.66 8.52 7.15
N LYS A 75 6.50 8.32 8.46
CA LYS A 75 7.26 9.03 9.52
C LYS A 75 8.51 8.27 9.99
N LYS A 76 8.53 6.94 9.88
CA LYS A 76 9.63 6.10 10.34
C LYS A 76 10.94 6.48 9.62
N PRO A 77 12.08 6.69 10.30
CA PRO A 77 13.35 6.93 9.62
C PRO A 77 13.85 5.65 8.96
N PHE A 78 14.49 5.74 7.79
CA PHE A 78 15.18 4.59 7.21
C PHE A 78 16.42 4.22 8.01
N GLU A 79 16.79 2.95 7.98
CA GLU A 79 18.07 2.51 8.53
C GLU A 79 19.21 3.08 7.67
N LYS A 80 20.21 3.65 8.31
CA LYS A 80 21.41 4.09 7.62
C LYS A 80 22.11 2.85 7.05
N PRO A 81 22.65 2.89 5.83
CA PRO A 81 23.55 1.84 5.36
C PRO A 81 24.67 1.63 6.38
N ASN A 82 25.08 0.39 6.61
CA ASN A 82 26.30 0.13 7.37
C ASN A 82 27.46 0.84 6.64
N GLU A 83 28.32 1.51 7.40
CA GLU A 83 29.57 2.04 6.84
C GLU A 83 30.33 0.85 6.25
N VAL A 84 30.62 0.93 4.95
CA VAL A 84 31.45 -0.06 4.26
C VAL A 84 32.87 0.24 4.70
N GLY A 85 33.40 -0.59 5.61
CA GLY A 85 34.82 -0.59 5.99
C GLY A 85 35.72 -1.13 4.89
#